data_AF-X0RYM2-F1
#
_entry.id   AF-X0RYM2-F1
#
_cell.length_a   1.000
_cell.length_b   1.000
_cell.length_c   1.000
_cell.angle_alpha   90.00
_cell.angle_beta   90.00
_cell.angle_gamma   90.00
#
_symmetry.space_group_name_H-M   'P 1'
#
loop_
_entity.id
_entity.type
_entity.pdbx_description
1 polymer ?
#
loop_
_entity_poly.entity_id
_entity_poly.type
_entity_poly.pdbx_seq_one_letter_code
_entity_poly.pdbx_strand_id
1 'polypeptide(L)'
;MKRKRSMRNGGSFYRKGDNNIVSDRNGFKIKASDSRKEWNGLVVGKDEWEERHPQDYVRGVKEKIAADVVRSEPATDYFIQTDTEVKAGDLT
;
A
#
# COMPACT_ATOMS: atom_id res chain seq x y z
N MET A 1 25.40 -7.11 27.47
CA MET A 1 24.86 -7.93 26.36
C MET A 1 25.92 -8.03 25.26
N LYS A 2 26.68 -9.13 25.21
CA LYS A 2 27.79 -9.27 24.25
C LYS A 2 27.21 -9.61 22.87
N ARG A 3 27.08 -8.64 21.97
CA ARG A 3 26.86 -8.92 20.54
C ARG A 3 28.11 -9.65 20.05
N LYS A 4 28.05 -10.98 19.96
CA LYS A 4 29.07 -11.75 19.23
C LYS A 4 29.00 -11.25 17.79
N ARG A 5 29.94 -10.37 17.41
CA ARG A 5 30.18 -10.08 16.00
C ARG A 5 30.54 -11.43 15.38
N SER A 6 29.57 -12.02 14.67
CA SER A 6 29.79 -13.24 13.90
C SER A 6 31.00 -12.99 13.03
N MET A 7 32.05 -13.79 13.22
CA MET A 7 33.26 -13.70 12.43
C MET A 7 32.85 -13.81 10.96
N ARG A 8 33.03 -12.71 10.22
CA ARG A 8 32.77 -12.60 8.78
C ARG A 8 33.76 -13.50 8.02
N ASN A 9 33.51 -14.81 8.04
CA ASN A 9 34.18 -15.88 7.30
C ASN A 9 33.15 -17.03 7.14
N GLY A 10 31.97 -16.74 6.61
CA GLY A 10 30.75 -17.54 6.88
C GLY A 10 30.40 -18.67 5.91
N GLY A 11 31.13 -18.88 4.82
CA GLY A 11 30.68 -19.82 3.77
C GLY A 11 31.77 -20.55 2.98
N SER A 12 33.06 -20.40 3.33
CA SER A 12 34.12 -21.02 2.51
C SER A 12 34.44 -22.48 2.87
N PHE A 13 33.76 -23.05 3.87
CA PHE A 13 34.02 -24.43 4.33
C PHE A 13 32.89 -25.38 3.91
N TYR A 14 33.25 -26.64 3.67
CA TYR A 14 32.27 -27.68 3.39
C TYR A 14 31.48 -28.01 4.66
N ARG A 15 30.16 -28.10 4.52
CA ARG A 15 29.26 -28.61 5.57
C ARG A 15 28.32 -29.60 4.89
N LYS A 16 28.36 -30.85 5.34
CA LYS A 16 27.53 -31.93 4.76
C LYS A 16 26.06 -31.55 4.88
N GLY A 17 25.35 -31.52 3.75
CA GLY A 17 23.93 -31.18 3.68
C GLY A 17 23.60 -29.69 3.71
N ASP A 18 24.60 -28.80 3.65
CA ASP A 18 24.38 -27.34 3.68
C ASP A 18 25.27 -26.65 2.63
N ASN A 19 24.63 -26.24 1.54
CA ASN A 19 25.28 -25.60 0.41
C ASN A 19 25.62 -24.14 0.71
N ASN A 20 26.62 -23.64 -0.01
CA ASN A 20 27.00 -22.23 0.04
C ASN A 20 26.14 -21.45 -0.95
N ILE A 21 25.63 -20.31 -0.52
CA ILE A 21 24.95 -19.33 -1.37
C ILE A 21 25.61 -17.96 -1.20
N VAL A 22 25.26 -17.02 -2.05
CA VAL A 22 25.71 -15.62 -1.95
C VAL A 22 24.53 -14.77 -1.52
N SER A 23 24.72 -13.87 -0.55
CA SER A 23 23.70 -12.89 -0.16
C SER A 23 23.58 -11.81 -1.23
N ASP A 24 22.35 -11.49 -1.62
CA ASP A 24 22.07 -10.49 -2.67
C ASP A 24 22.37 -9.06 -2.20
N ARG A 25 22.45 -8.81 -0.89
CA ARG A 25 22.62 -7.47 -0.31
C ARG A 25 24.08 -7.06 -0.18
N ASN A 26 24.93 -7.96 0.28
CA ASN A 26 26.34 -7.67 0.58
C ASN A 26 27.34 -8.48 -0.27
N GLY A 27 26.87 -9.45 -1.06
CA GLY A 27 27.71 -10.29 -1.92
C GLY A 27 28.58 -11.32 -1.18
N PHE A 28 28.41 -11.50 0.12
CA PHE A 28 29.21 -12.46 0.88
C PHE A 28 28.62 -13.88 0.79
N LYS A 29 29.52 -14.87 0.81
CA LYS A 29 29.15 -16.29 0.88
C LYS A 29 28.62 -16.64 2.27
N ILE A 30 27.41 -17.15 2.31
CA ILE A 30 26.73 -17.65 3.51
C ILE A 30 26.26 -19.09 3.30
N LYS A 31 25.93 -19.78 4.38
CA LYS A 31 25.28 -21.08 4.30
C LYS A 31 23.80 -20.93 3.95
N ALA A 32 23.25 -21.86 3.18
CA ALA A 32 21.82 -21.88 2.85
C ALA A 32 20.97 -21.93 4.12
N SER A 33 21.39 -22.69 5.14
CA SER A 33 20.72 -22.75 6.45
C SER A 33 20.75 -21.43 7.25
N ASP A 34 21.65 -20.51 6.89
CA ASP A 34 21.81 -19.18 7.50
C ASP A 34 21.24 -18.04 6.66
N SER A 35 20.54 -18.38 5.59
CA SER A 35 19.85 -17.44 4.73
C SER A 35 18.37 -17.28 5.08
N ARG A 36 17.79 -16.15 4.68
CA ARG A 36 16.35 -15.85 4.76
C ARG A 36 15.92 -15.12 3.49
N LYS A 37 14.69 -15.41 3.04
CA LYS A 37 14.07 -14.68 1.94
C LYS A 37 13.31 -13.48 2.47
N GLU A 38 13.59 -12.31 1.93
CA GLU A 38 12.90 -11.05 2.23
C GLU A 38 11.60 -10.90 1.43
N TRP A 39 10.76 -9.96 1.85
CA TRP A 39 9.48 -9.64 1.23
C TRP A 39 9.61 -9.11 -0.22
N ASN A 40 10.76 -8.56 -0.56
CA ASN A 40 11.13 -8.09 -1.90
C ASN A 40 11.62 -9.24 -2.83
N GLY A 41 11.76 -10.45 -2.29
CA GLY A 41 12.24 -11.63 -3.04
C GLY A 41 13.74 -11.91 -2.95
N LEU A 42 14.53 -11.03 -2.30
CA LEU A 42 15.97 -11.21 -2.11
C LEU A 42 16.28 -12.28 -1.07
N VAL A 43 17.43 -12.94 -1.22
CA VAL A 43 17.97 -13.90 -0.25
C VAL A 43 19.15 -13.26 0.46
N VAL A 44 18.98 -13.04 1.76
CA VAL A 44 19.95 -12.33 2.61
C VAL A 44 20.37 -13.18 3.80
N GLY A 45 21.47 -12.81 4.46
CA GLY A 45 21.88 -13.43 5.72
C GLY A 45 20.93 -13.07 6.86
N LYS A 46 20.83 -13.93 7.88
CA LYS A 46 20.04 -13.66 9.11
C LYS A 46 20.35 -12.31 9.79
N ASP A 47 21.60 -11.87 9.73
CA ASP A 47 22.06 -10.61 10.35
C ASP A 47 21.61 -9.36 9.57
N GLU A 48 21.25 -9.52 8.30
CA GLU A 48 20.87 -8.43 7.39
C GLU A 48 19.38 -8.37 7.12
N TRP A 49 18.66 -9.38 7.58
CA TRP A 49 17.24 -9.55 7.32
C TRP A 49 16.45 -8.42 7.95
N GLU A 50 15.60 -7.78 7.14
CA GLU A 50 14.72 -6.71 7.59
C GLU A 50 13.25 -7.14 7.53
N GLU A 51 12.49 -6.70 8.54
CA GLU A 51 11.05 -6.86 8.58
C GLU A 51 10.39 -5.98 7.52
N ARG A 52 9.32 -6.49 6.90
CA ARG A 52 8.51 -5.68 5.99
C ARG A 52 7.78 -4.58 6.76
N HIS A 53 7.84 -3.35 6.25
CA HIS A 53 7.19 -2.22 6.90
C HIS A 53 5.66 -2.45 7.02
N PRO A 54 5.03 -2.19 8.17
CA PRO A 54 3.61 -2.50 8.39
C PRO A 54 2.67 -1.75 7.44
N GLN A 55 3.09 -0.58 6.94
CA GLN A 55 2.31 0.21 5.97
C GLN A 55 2.06 -0.54 4.65
N ASP A 56 2.93 -1.47 4.26
CA ASP A 56 2.76 -2.25 3.03
C ASP A 56 1.54 -3.18 3.07
N TYR A 57 1.06 -3.52 4.27
CA TYR A 57 -0.13 -4.35 4.43
C TYR A 57 -1.42 -3.54 4.34
N VAL A 58 -1.34 -2.21 4.42
CA VAL A 58 -2.51 -1.34 4.37
C VAL A 58 -3.07 -1.34 2.96
N ARG A 59 -4.34 -1.74 2.82
CA ARG A 59 -5.08 -1.70 1.56
C ARG A 59 -6.06 -0.53 1.56
N GLY A 60 -6.13 0.18 0.44
CA GLY A 60 -7.11 1.25 0.26
C GLY A 60 -8.54 0.70 0.31
N VAL A 61 -9.41 1.40 1.04
CA VAL A 61 -10.85 1.14 0.98
C VAL A 61 -11.38 1.73 -0.32
N LYS A 62 -12.17 0.95 -1.07
CA LYS A 62 -12.85 1.48 -2.26
C LYS A 62 -13.86 2.54 -1.83
N GLU A 63 -13.76 3.72 -2.41
CA GLU A 63 -14.70 4.82 -2.15
C GLU A 63 -16.06 4.54 -2.78
N LYS A 64 -17.13 4.97 -2.10
CA LYS A 64 -18.49 5.01 -2.64
C LYS A 64 -18.80 6.45 -3.05
N ILE A 65 -18.46 6.77 -4.31
CA ILE A 65 -18.63 8.12 -4.86
C ILE A 65 -20.11 8.41 -5.16
N ALA A 66 -20.89 7.38 -5.52
CA ALA A 66 -22.29 7.55 -5.87
C ALA A 66 -23.16 7.85 -4.65
N ALA A 67 -24.04 8.85 -4.78
CA ALA A 67 -25.08 9.12 -3.80
C ALA A 67 -26.15 8.01 -3.82
N ASP A 68 -26.66 7.64 -2.64
CA ASP A 68 -27.69 6.60 -2.50
C ASP A 68 -29.03 7.00 -3.17
N VAL A 69 -29.34 8.29 -3.18
CA VAL A 69 -30.54 8.84 -3.80
C VAL A 69 -30.15 9.97 -4.73
N VAL A 70 -30.31 9.75 -6.03
CA VAL A 70 -30.22 10.81 -7.04
C VAL A 70 -31.63 11.38 -7.21
N ARG A 71 -31.83 12.64 -6.83
CA ARG A 71 -33.10 13.33 -7.09
C ARG A 71 -33.08 13.83 -8.53
N SER A 72 -33.72 13.07 -9.43
CA SER A 72 -33.91 13.50 -10.82
C SER A 72 -34.72 14.80 -10.87
N GLU A 73 -34.33 15.72 -11.74
CA GLU A 73 -35.14 16.89 -12.05
C GLU A 73 -36.47 16.46 -12.67
N PRO A 74 -37.58 17.16 -12.37
CA PRO A 74 -38.86 16.88 -13.02
C PRO A 74 -38.72 17.10 -14.54
N ALA A 75 -39.45 16.31 -15.34
CA ALA A 75 -39.41 16.41 -16.80
C ALA A 75 -39.99 17.73 -17.35
N THR A 76 -40.57 18.57 -16.49
CA THR A 76 -41.23 19.82 -16.89
C THR A 76 -40.98 20.87 -15.82
N ASP A 77 -40.45 22.00 -16.27
CA ASP A 77 -40.32 23.19 -15.44
C ASP A 77 -41.65 23.95 -15.43
N TYR A 78 -42.19 24.20 -14.25
CA TYR A 78 -43.30 25.12 -14.06
C TYR A 78 -42.74 26.47 -13.62
N PHE A 79 -42.68 27.42 -14.55
CA PHE A 79 -42.41 28.81 -14.21
C PHE A 79 -43.68 29.43 -13.67
N ILE A 80 -43.63 29.90 -12.42
CA ILE A 80 -44.73 30.70 -11.87
C ILE A 80 -44.68 32.04 -12.61
N GLN A 81 -45.66 32.29 -13.47
CA GLN A 81 -45.90 33.64 -13.96
C GLN A 81 -46.32 34.48 -12.78
N THR A 82 -45.38 35.22 -12.19
CA THR A 82 -45.72 36.38 -11.38
C THR A 82 -46.19 37.45 -12.35
N ASP A 83 -47.45 37.36 -12.77
CA ASP A 83 -48.13 38.42 -13.50
C ASP A 83 -48.41 39.59 -12.53
N THR A 84 -47.35 40.10 -11.90
CA THR A 84 -47.35 41.36 -11.14
C THR A 84 -47.33 42.54 -12.11
N GLU A 85 -48.07 42.43 -13.21
CA GLU A 85 -48.43 43.56 -14.03
C GLU A 85 -49.55 44.31 -13.29
N VAL A 86 -49.21 45.41 -12.61
CA VAL A 86 -50.22 46.36 -12.13
C VAL A 86 -50.85 46.99 -13.38
N LYS A 87 -52.08 46.61 -13.71
CA LYS A 87 -52.80 47.27 -14.82
C LYS A 87 -53.29 48.62 -14.31
N ALA A 88 -53.38 49.60 -15.20
CA ALA A 88 -53.81 50.96 -14.83
C ALA A 88 -55.21 51.02 -14.17
N GLY A 89 -56.03 49.95 -14.31
CA GLY A 89 -57.32 49.80 -13.65
C GLY A 89 -57.28 49.30 -12.20
N ASP A 90 -56.12 48.83 -11.71
CA ASP A 90 -55.95 48.35 -10.33
C ASP A 90 -55.56 49.50 -9.36
N LEU A 91 -55.51 50.75 -9.86
CA LEU A 91 -55.08 51.96 -9.14
C LEU A 91 -56.23 52.93 -8.80
N THR A 92 -57.48 52.48 -8.80
CA THR A 92 -58.66 53.29 -8.42
C THR A 92 -59.39 52.76 -7.21
#